data_AF-A0A3B9G6H0-F1
#
_entry.id   AF-A0A3B9G6H0-F1
#
_cell.length_a   1.000
_cell.length_b   1.000
_cell.length_c   1.000
_cell.angle_alpha   90.00
_cell.angle_beta   90.00
_cell.angle_gamma   90.00
#
_symmetry.space_group_name_H-M   'P 1'
#
loop_
_entity.id
_entity.type
_entity.pdbx_description
1 polymer ?
#
loop_
_entity_poly.entity_id
_entity_poly.type
_entity_poly.pdbx_seq_one_letter_code
_entity_poly.pdbx_strand_id
1 'polypeptide(L)'
;PWVFSWTQARFYLPGWYGVGSGLEAIGEESYQKIKDNLPKFDFLRYVFTNIESSLASANPEMMKQYAELCPDANLRKRLIDQILTEYEKTSRLVHKLFGREFDSRRPRMEKTLAVREVPLKVL
;
A
#
# COMPACT_ATOMS: atom_id res chain seq x y z
N PRO A 1 -4.86 -5.20 18.83
CA PRO A 1 -4.35 -6.49 18.27
C PRO A 1 -4.31 -6.51 16.73
N TRP A 2 -5.44 -6.27 16.04
CA TRP A 2 -5.57 -6.43 14.57
C TRP A 2 -4.55 -5.62 13.73
N VAL A 3 -4.54 -4.29 13.84
CA VAL A 3 -3.63 -3.42 13.06
C VAL A 3 -2.16 -3.71 13.38
N PHE A 4 -1.86 -4.00 14.65
CA PHE A 4 -0.51 -4.27 15.11
C PHE A 4 0.10 -5.52 14.46
N SER A 5 -0.65 -6.63 14.38
CA SER A 5 -0.18 -7.87 13.76
C SER A 5 0.23 -7.68 12.29
N TRP A 6 -0.59 -6.96 11.51
CA TRP A 6 -0.28 -6.64 10.11
C TRP A 6 0.90 -5.69 9.94
N THR A 7 1.16 -4.86 10.95
CA THR A 7 2.27 -3.90 10.93
C THR A 7 3.59 -4.60 11.22
N GLN A 8 3.62 -5.51 12.20
CA GLN A 8 4.79 -6.34 12.52
C GLN A 8 5.25 -7.17 11.31
N ALA A 9 4.31 -7.84 10.63
CA ALA A 9 4.59 -8.63 9.43
C ALA A 9 4.77 -7.81 8.13
N ARG A 10 4.83 -6.47 8.23
CA ARG A 10 5.06 -5.55 7.09
C ARG A 10 4.01 -5.60 5.98
N PHE A 11 2.81 -6.05 6.31
CA PHE A 11 1.66 -6.01 5.40
C PHE A 11 1.05 -4.61 5.34
N TYR A 12 0.89 -3.94 6.49
CA TYR A 12 0.11 -2.70 6.61
C TYR A 12 -1.30 -2.79 6.00
N LEU A 13 -1.84 -4.02 5.92
CA LEU A 13 -3.03 -4.38 5.15
C LEU A 13 -4.24 -3.46 5.37
N PRO A 14 -4.60 -3.07 6.62
CA PRO A 14 -5.77 -2.22 6.86
C PRO A 14 -5.66 -0.80 6.27
N GLY A 15 -4.45 -0.35 5.92
CA GLY A 15 -4.22 1.00 5.41
C GLY A 15 -4.38 1.16 3.90
N TRP A 16 -4.49 0.06 3.15
CA TRP A 16 -4.50 0.12 1.69
C TRP A 16 -5.32 -0.97 0.99
N TYR A 17 -5.57 -2.12 1.64
CA TYR A 17 -6.21 -3.25 0.97
C TYR A 17 -7.65 -2.93 0.54
N GLY A 18 -7.98 -3.24 -0.72
CA GLY A 18 -9.28 -2.98 -1.33
C GLY A 18 -9.40 -1.60 -2.00
N VAL A 19 -8.45 -0.68 -1.77
CA VAL A 19 -8.48 0.64 -2.40
C VAL A 19 -8.30 0.53 -3.92
N GLY A 20 -7.36 -0.29 -4.39
CA GLY A 20 -7.11 -0.48 -5.82
C GLY A 20 -8.34 -1.03 -6.53
N SER A 21 -8.95 -2.07 -5.96
CA SER A 21 -10.20 -2.64 -6.51
C SER A 21 -11.37 -1.66 -6.42
N GLY A 22 -11.45 -0.84 -5.37
CA GLY A 22 -12.46 0.23 -5.28
C GLY A 22 -12.28 1.32 -6.35
N LEU A 23 -11.04 1.78 -6.56
CA LEU A 23 -10.71 2.76 -7.60
C LEU A 23 -10.96 2.24 -9.02
N GLU A 24 -10.79 0.94 -9.24
CA GLU A 24 -11.13 0.28 -10.52
C GLU A 24 -12.64 0.17 -10.71
N ALA A 25 -13.38 -0.19 -9.66
CA ALA A 25 -14.82 -0.41 -9.70
C ALA A 25 -15.64 0.88 -9.97
N ILE A 26 -15.15 2.05 -9.57
CA ILE A 26 -15.85 3.33 -9.83
C ILE A 26 -15.78 3.81 -11.28
N GLY A 27 -14.95 3.16 -12.12
CA GLY A 27 -14.75 3.50 -13.52
C GLY A 27 -13.87 4.73 -13.76
N GLU A 28 -13.40 4.86 -15.01
CA GLU A 28 -12.40 5.86 -15.42
C GLU A 28 -12.89 7.32 -15.22
N GLU A 29 -14.17 7.61 -15.53
CA GLU A 29 -14.71 8.97 -15.40
C GLU A 29 -14.67 9.45 -13.93
N SER A 30 -15.13 8.61 -13.00
CA SER A 30 -15.11 8.91 -11.56
C SER A 30 -13.69 8.99 -11.03
N TYR A 31 -12.82 8.09 -11.46
CA TYR A 31 -11.41 8.11 -11.12
C TYR A 31 -10.73 9.41 -11.56
N GLN A 32 -11.00 9.88 -12.78
CA GLN A 32 -10.47 11.15 -13.28
C GLN A 32 -10.99 12.34 -12.49
N LYS A 33 -12.28 12.34 -12.09
CA LYS A 33 -12.83 13.36 -11.17
C LYS A 33 -12.09 13.38 -9.83
N ILE A 34 -11.77 12.23 -9.24
CA ILE A 34 -10.98 12.17 -8.00
C ILE A 34 -9.60 12.79 -8.24
N LYS A 35 -8.93 12.41 -9.32
CA LYS A 35 -7.61 12.93 -9.69
C LYS A 35 -7.59 14.45 -9.81
N ASP A 36 -8.56 15.03 -10.52
CA ASP A 36 -8.63 16.47 -10.78
C ASP A 36 -9.01 17.29 -9.54
N ASN A 37 -9.70 16.67 -8.58
CA ASN A 37 -10.11 17.31 -7.32
C ASN A 37 -9.15 17.03 -6.16
N LEU A 38 -8.26 16.04 -6.28
CA LEU A 38 -7.25 15.70 -5.26
C LEU A 38 -6.45 16.93 -4.76
N PRO A 39 -5.97 17.87 -5.62
CA PRO A 39 -5.24 19.04 -5.13
C PRO A 39 -6.15 20.14 -4.55
N LYS A 40 -7.47 20.06 -4.78
CA LYS A 40 -8.46 21.08 -4.38
C LYS A 40 -9.19 20.72 -3.09
N PHE A 41 -9.17 19.44 -2.68
CA PHE A 41 -9.97 18.95 -1.56
C PHE A 41 -9.10 18.28 -0.49
N ASP A 42 -9.02 18.92 0.67
CA ASP A 42 -8.12 18.52 1.76
C ASP A 42 -8.37 17.10 2.27
N PHE A 43 -9.64 16.69 2.34
CA PHE A 43 -9.99 15.34 2.78
C PHE A 43 -9.47 14.26 1.82
N LEU A 44 -9.63 14.45 0.50
CA LEU A 44 -9.11 13.50 -0.49
C LEU A 44 -7.59 13.42 -0.40
N ARG A 45 -6.92 14.58 -0.32
CA ARG A 45 -5.48 14.64 -0.13
C ARG A 45 -5.03 13.91 1.12
N TYR A 46 -5.70 14.11 2.26
CA TYR A 46 -5.40 13.41 3.51
C TYR A 46 -5.55 11.89 3.38
N VAL A 47 -6.68 11.43 2.84
CA VAL A 47 -6.99 10.00 2.68
C VAL A 47 -5.93 9.32 1.79
N PHE A 48 -5.69 9.83 0.59
CA PHE A 48 -4.74 9.21 -0.34
C PHE A 48 -3.29 9.33 0.14
N THR A 49 -2.93 10.39 0.89
CA THR A 49 -1.59 10.51 1.48
C THR A 49 -1.36 9.46 2.56
N ASN A 50 -2.38 9.12 3.34
CA ASN A 50 -2.28 8.04 4.33
C ASN A 50 -2.22 6.66 3.68
N ILE A 51 -3.02 6.41 2.65
CA ILE A 51 -2.96 5.16 1.87
C ILE A 51 -1.56 4.99 1.27
N GLU A 52 -1.03 6.03 0.64
CA GLU A 52 0.32 6.03 0.09
C GLU A 52 1.39 5.80 1.17
N SER A 53 1.21 6.38 2.37
CA SER A 53 2.10 6.13 3.51
C SER A 53 2.12 4.66 3.92
N SER A 54 0.95 4.01 3.93
CA SER A 54 0.82 2.58 4.24
C SER A 54 1.45 1.71 3.16
N LEU A 55 1.24 2.04 1.89
CA LEU A 55 1.86 1.33 0.75
C LEU A 55 3.38 1.43 0.77
N ALA A 56 3.93 2.61 1.07
CA ALA A 56 5.36 2.83 1.17
C ALA A 56 6.00 2.14 2.38
N SER A 57 5.22 1.88 3.43
CA SER A 57 5.70 1.16 4.62
C SER A 57 5.58 -0.36 4.50
N ALA A 58 4.73 -0.84 3.60
CA ALA A 58 4.55 -2.24 3.28
C ALA A 58 5.75 -2.81 2.53
N ASN A 59 6.09 -4.08 2.78
CA ASN A 59 7.20 -4.76 2.12
C ASN A 59 6.75 -6.13 1.56
N PRO A 60 6.49 -6.24 0.25
CA PRO A 60 6.02 -7.47 -0.38
C PRO A 60 6.92 -8.69 -0.17
N GLU A 61 8.23 -8.49 -0.03
CA GLU A 61 9.17 -9.59 0.18
C GLU A 61 9.02 -10.16 1.59
N MET A 62 8.97 -9.29 2.62
CA MET A 62 8.69 -9.71 3.99
C MET A 62 7.30 -10.34 4.12
N MET A 63 6.28 -9.82 3.40
CA MET A 63 4.95 -10.44 3.39
C MET A 63 5.00 -11.90 2.93
N LYS A 64 5.78 -12.20 1.88
CA LYS A 64 5.96 -13.58 1.38
C LYS A 64 6.64 -14.46 2.42
N GLN A 65 7.74 -13.99 3.01
CA GLN A 65 8.46 -14.75 4.05
C GLN A 65 7.58 -15.05 5.27
N TYR A 66 6.81 -14.08 5.75
CA TYR A 66 5.84 -14.32 6.83
C TYR A 66 4.73 -15.29 6.42
N ALA A 67 4.30 -15.27 5.16
CA ALA A 67 3.29 -16.20 4.66
C ALA A 67 3.80 -17.66 4.68
N GLU A 68 5.10 -17.90 4.53
CA GLU A 68 5.71 -19.25 4.60
C GLU A 68 5.49 -19.94 5.94
N LEU A 69 5.28 -19.17 7.02
CA LEU A 69 4.93 -19.71 8.34
C LEU A 69 3.55 -20.40 8.36
N CYS A 70 2.72 -20.19 7.34
CA CYS A 70 1.47 -20.93 7.17
C CYS A 70 1.77 -22.33 6.59
N PRO A 71 1.43 -23.42 7.32
CA PRO A 71 1.72 -24.78 6.89
C PRO A 71 0.84 -25.25 5.72
N ASP A 72 -0.37 -24.68 5.58
CA ASP A 72 -1.26 -24.97 4.46
C ASP A 72 -0.81 -24.19 3.21
N ALA A 73 -0.12 -24.91 2.31
CA ALA A 73 0.41 -24.34 1.08
C ALA A 73 -0.68 -23.79 0.14
N ASN A 74 -1.86 -24.41 0.09
CA ASN A 74 -2.94 -23.98 -0.80
C ASN A 74 -3.58 -22.68 -0.28
N LEU A 75 -3.84 -22.62 1.04
CA LEU A 75 -4.34 -21.42 1.69
C LEU A 75 -3.32 -20.27 1.57
N ARG A 76 -2.05 -20.55 1.88
CA ARG A 76 -0.94 -19.60 1.77
C ARG A 76 -0.90 -18.97 0.40
N LYS A 77 -0.82 -19.81 -0.65
CA LYS A 77 -0.73 -19.36 -2.03
C LYS A 77 -1.94 -18.49 -2.41
N ARG A 78 -3.15 -18.98 -2.13
CA ARG A 78 -4.38 -18.26 -2.47
C ARG A 78 -4.42 -16.86 -1.83
N LEU A 79 -4.11 -16.74 -0.55
CA LEU A 79 -4.20 -15.47 0.15
C LEU A 79 -3.05 -14.52 -0.22
N ILE A 80 -1.81 -15.01 -0.32
CA ILE A 80 -0.68 -14.15 -0.66
C ILE A 80 -0.80 -13.60 -2.08
N ASP A 81 -1.23 -14.43 -3.03
CA ASP A 81 -1.44 -14.00 -4.42
C ASP A 81 -2.52 -12.92 -4.50
N GLN A 82 -3.63 -13.08 -3.75
CA GLN A 82 -4.69 -12.06 -3.66
C GLN A 82 -4.18 -10.74 -3.08
N ILE A 83 -3.41 -10.80 -1.98
CA ILE A 83 -2.86 -9.63 -1.31
C ILE A 83 -1.86 -8.89 -2.21
N LEU A 84 -0.94 -9.61 -2.84
CA LEU A 84 0.07 -9.02 -3.72
C LEU A 84 -0.56 -8.41 -4.98
N THR A 85 -1.55 -9.08 -5.57
CA THR A 85 -2.31 -8.53 -6.70
C THR A 85 -2.98 -7.22 -6.33
N GLU A 86 -3.63 -7.14 -5.16
CA GLU A 86 -4.25 -5.91 -4.68
C GLU A 86 -3.21 -4.83 -4.34
N TYR A 87 -2.05 -5.22 -3.80
CA TYR A 87 -0.95 -4.29 -3.50
C TYR A 87 -0.43 -3.60 -4.76
N GLU A 88 -0.15 -4.37 -5.81
CA GLU A 88 0.32 -3.85 -7.09
C GLU A 88 -0.74 -2.96 -7.75
N LYS A 89 -2.00 -3.41 -7.75
CA LYS A 89 -3.13 -2.64 -8.28
C LYS A 89 -3.26 -1.30 -7.56
N THR A 90 -3.27 -1.33 -6.22
CA THR A 90 -3.43 -0.13 -5.39
C THR A 90 -2.24 0.82 -5.57
N SER A 91 -1.01 0.30 -5.55
CA SER A 91 0.21 1.09 -5.75
C SER A 91 0.18 1.81 -7.10
N ARG A 92 -0.15 1.10 -8.18
CA ARG A 92 -0.24 1.67 -9.53
C ARG A 92 -1.30 2.77 -9.63
N LEU A 93 -2.50 2.55 -9.11
CA LEU A 93 -3.60 3.51 -9.21
C LEU A 93 -3.36 4.74 -8.32
N VAL A 94 -2.91 4.55 -7.08
CA VAL A 94 -2.59 5.68 -6.18
C VAL A 94 -1.43 6.51 -6.73
N HIS A 95 -0.38 5.88 -7.27
CA HIS A 95 0.70 6.60 -7.93
C HIS A 95 0.18 7.46 -9.10
N LYS A 96 -0.69 6.89 -9.97
CA LYS A 96 -1.32 7.61 -11.07
C LYS A 96 -2.23 8.76 -10.62
N LEU A 97 -2.87 8.65 -9.46
CA LEU A 97 -3.69 9.72 -8.87
C LEU A 97 -2.83 10.92 -8.49
N PHE A 98 -1.69 10.70 -7.85
CA PHE A 98 -0.79 11.79 -7.47
C PHE A 98 -0.02 12.38 -8.66
N GLY A 99 0.24 11.58 -9.70
CA GLY A 99 0.87 12.02 -10.95
C GLY A 99 2.31 12.50 -10.80
N ARG A 100 2.95 12.25 -9.65
CA ARG A 100 4.34 12.57 -9.34
C ARG A 100 4.91 11.48 -8.43
N GLU A 101 6.19 11.17 -8.63
CA GLU A 101 6.93 10.20 -7.85
C GLU A 101 6.86 10.50 -6.34
N PHE A 102 6.79 9.44 -5.54
CA PHE A 102 6.62 9.53 -4.09
C PHE A 102 7.80 10.24 -3.42
N ASP A 103 9.02 9.90 -3.82
CA ASP A 103 10.28 10.49 -3.35
C ASP A 103 10.30 12.02 -3.53
N SER A 104 9.85 12.51 -4.69
CA SER A 104 9.82 13.92 -5.04
C SER A 104 8.82 14.71 -4.19
N ARG A 105 7.69 14.09 -3.83
CA ARG A 105 6.66 14.72 -2.99
C ARG A 105 6.94 14.59 -1.50
N ARG A 106 7.60 13.50 -1.06
CA ARG A 106 7.78 13.16 0.37
C ARG A 106 9.19 12.63 0.69
N PRO A 107 10.26 13.39 0.36
CA PRO A 107 11.64 12.91 0.47
C PRO A 107 12.05 12.60 1.92
N ARG A 108 11.47 13.30 2.91
CA ARG A 108 11.71 13.02 4.34
C ARG A 108 11.17 11.66 4.77
N MET A 109 10.00 11.28 4.25
CA MET A 109 9.38 10.01 4.60
C MET A 109 10.13 8.86 3.94
N GLU A 110 10.46 8.98 2.66
CA GLU A 110 11.29 8.03 1.94
C GLU A 110 12.64 7.80 2.65
N LYS A 111 13.38 8.87 2.99
CA LYS A 111 14.64 8.75 3.74
C LYS A 111 14.46 8.01 5.06
N THR A 112 13.35 8.28 5.76
CA THR A 112 13.05 7.62 7.04
C THR A 112 12.76 6.12 6.83
N LEU A 113 12.03 5.76 5.78
CA LEU A 113 11.76 4.37 5.44
C LEU A 113 13.05 3.63 5.06
N ALA A 114 13.88 4.22 4.21
CA ALA A 114 15.14 3.64 3.77
C ALA A 114 16.10 3.33 4.94
N VAL A 115 16.25 4.28 5.88
CA VAL A 115 17.09 4.08 7.08
C VAL A 115 16.56 2.96 7.98
N ARG A 116 15.25 2.81 8.05
CA ARG A 116 14.59 1.79 8.89
C ARG A 116 14.60 0.41 8.23
N GLU A 117 14.59 0.35 6.91
CA GLU A 117 14.43 -0.92 6.20
C GLU A 117 15.58 -1.90 6.45
N VAL A 118 16.82 -1.42 6.45
CA VAL A 118 18.02 -2.25 6.70
C VAL A 118 17.99 -2.97 8.06
N PRO A 119 17.84 -2.28 9.21
CA PRO A 119 17.78 -2.97 10.50
C PRO A 119 16.54 -3.84 10.65
N LEU A 120 15.43 -3.50 9.98
CA LEU A 120 14.18 -4.25 10.07
C LEU A 120 14.17 -5.54 9.24
N LYS A 121 15.17 -5.79 8.40
CA LYS A 121 15.37 -7.10 7.72
C LYS A 121 16.07 -8.13 8.60
N VAL A 122 16.70 -7.70 9.69
CA VAL A 122 17.49 -8.56 10.60
C VAL A 122 16.65 -9.07 11.78
N LEU A 123 15.49 -8.44 12.01
CA LEU A 123 14.49 -8.81 13.02
C LEU A 123 13.41 -9.68 12.40
#